data_AF-A0A8H3W8C9-F1
#
_entry.id   AF-A0A8H3W8C9-F1
#
_cell.length_a   1.000
_cell.length_b   1.000
_cell.length_c   1.000
_cell.angle_alpha   90.00
_cell.angle_beta   90.00
_cell.angle_gamma   90.00
#
_symmetry.space_group_name_H-M   'P 1'
#
loop_
_entity.id
_entity.type
_entity.pdbx_description
1 polymer ?
#
loop_
_entity_poly.entity_id
_entity_poly.type
_entity_poly.pdbx_seq_one_letter_code
_entity_poly.pdbx_strand_id
1 'polypeptide(L)'
;MRFSFAFLFFLLGLTLAVPMASPANNKATTKAPAAKTAAKPAAKPAAKPATAKESSDKKKLVKGINDNINAGKKEIKATEKAQNDVKKNDAKGLKKDEKGIKSALDEATKDRQKNQKIAGNKDPALTKGLGKVENAQKGAKQTVNGLTGNPKKDGPALDKLDKTFKKGKKTNQDNLKEAKKNFN
;
A
#
# COMPACT_ATOMS: atom_id res chain seq x y z
N MET A 1 -9.78 -20.40 37.53
CA MET A 1 -8.41 -20.24 36.98
C MET A 1 -8.25 -18.80 36.52
N ARG A 2 -7.11 -18.17 36.84
CA ARG A 2 -6.93 -16.71 36.83
C ARG A 2 -6.78 -16.17 35.39
N PHE A 3 -7.52 -15.11 35.10
CA PHE A 3 -7.51 -14.34 33.85
C PHE A 3 -6.30 -13.39 33.82
N SER A 4 -5.51 -13.45 32.75
CA SER A 4 -4.50 -12.42 32.46
C SER A 4 -4.85 -11.74 31.14
N PHE A 5 -5.59 -10.63 31.23
CA PHE A 5 -5.73 -9.65 30.17
C PHE A 5 -4.46 -8.80 30.12
N ALA A 6 -3.69 -8.89 29.03
CA ALA A 6 -2.66 -7.91 28.72
C ALA A 6 -3.17 -7.01 27.59
N PHE A 7 -3.86 -5.94 27.98
CA PHE A 7 -4.01 -4.75 27.15
C PHE A 7 -2.63 -4.07 27.07
N LEU A 8 -2.03 -4.00 25.88
CA LEU A 8 -0.91 -3.09 25.66
C LEU A 8 -1.32 -2.05 24.62
N PHE A 9 -1.77 -0.91 25.15
CA PHE A 9 -1.78 0.36 24.44
C PHE A 9 -0.32 0.74 24.15
N PHE A 10 -0.02 1.03 22.89
CA PHE A 10 1.18 1.82 22.56
C PHE A 10 0.78 2.93 21.61
N LEU A 11 0.37 4.05 22.22
CA LEU A 11 0.27 5.37 21.61
C LEU A 11 1.52 6.12 22.09
N LEU A 12 2.47 6.32 21.18
CA LEU A 12 3.46 7.39 21.33
C LEU A 12 3.56 8.09 19.98
N GLY A 13 2.86 9.22 19.91
CA GLY A 13 3.13 10.26 18.93
C GLY A 13 4.42 10.96 19.30
N LEU A 14 5.34 11.05 18.35
CA LEU A 14 6.44 12.00 18.41
C LEU A 14 6.36 12.86 17.15
N THR A 15 5.77 14.03 17.29
CA THR A 15 5.77 15.10 16.29
C THR A 15 7.10 15.84 16.40
N LEU A 16 8.02 15.60 15.46
CA LEU A 16 9.16 16.49 15.26
C LEU A 16 8.74 17.57 14.27
N ALA A 17 8.57 18.78 14.80
CA ALA A 17 8.49 20.01 14.03
C ALA A 17 9.86 20.26 13.38
N VAL A 18 9.87 20.46 12.06
CA VAL A 18 11.05 20.95 11.33
C VAL A 18 10.77 22.42 10.97
N PRO A 19 11.69 23.36 11.27
CA PRO A 19 11.50 24.77 10.92
C PRO A 19 11.59 24.98 9.40
N MET A 20 10.60 25.71 8.87
CA MET A 20 10.59 26.26 7.52
C MET A 20 11.63 27.38 7.41
N ALA A 21 12.66 27.19 6.60
CA ALA A 21 13.53 28.27 6.14
C ALA A 21 13.03 28.75 4.76
N SER A 22 12.47 29.96 4.72
CA SER A 22 12.45 30.82 3.54
C SER A 22 13.60 31.83 3.69
N PRO A 23 14.35 32.10 2.63
CA PRO A 23 14.24 33.40 1.93
C PRO A 23 14.52 33.25 0.42
N ALA A 24 14.32 34.18 -0.51
CA ALA A 24 13.85 35.56 -0.53
C ALA A 24 13.24 35.80 -1.92
N ASN A 25 12.10 36.47 -1.95
CA ASN A 25 11.56 37.15 -3.12
C ASN A 25 12.18 38.55 -3.13
N ASN A 26 13.05 38.87 -4.10
CA ASN A 26 13.48 40.25 -4.33
C ASN A 26 13.13 40.65 -5.75
N LYS A 27 12.06 41.45 -5.84
CA LYS A 27 11.69 42.27 -6.98
C LYS A 27 12.41 43.61 -6.82
N ALA A 28 13.28 43.96 -7.75
CA ALA A 28 13.71 45.34 -7.95
C ALA A 28 13.82 45.63 -9.45
N THR A 29 13.20 46.73 -9.84
CA THR A 29 12.92 47.20 -11.20
C THR A 29 13.92 48.29 -11.61
N THR A 30 13.99 48.56 -12.92
CA THR A 30 14.62 49.70 -13.64
C THR A 30 16.15 49.58 -13.81
N LYS A 31 16.72 49.65 -15.03
CA LYS A 31 16.69 50.75 -16.00
C LYS A 31 17.18 50.27 -17.40
N ALA A 32 16.58 50.77 -18.48
CA ALA A 32 17.09 50.64 -19.85
C ALA A 32 18.26 51.62 -20.12
N PRO A 33 19.04 51.45 -21.20
CA PRO A 33 18.63 52.08 -22.46
C PRO A 33 18.92 51.31 -23.78
N ALA A 34 18.05 51.60 -24.76
CA ALA A 34 18.26 51.78 -26.21
C ALA A 34 18.96 50.71 -27.09
N ALA A 35 18.09 50.05 -27.87
CA ALA A 35 18.10 49.89 -29.33
C ALA A 35 19.38 49.40 -30.07
N LYS A 36 19.25 48.22 -30.70
CA LYS A 36 19.61 47.98 -32.11
C LYS A 36 18.81 46.81 -32.67
N THR A 37 18.15 47.08 -33.79
CA THR A 37 17.38 46.18 -34.65
C THR A 37 18.19 44.96 -35.11
N ALA A 38 17.66 43.74 -34.92
CA ALA A 38 18.06 42.55 -35.66
C ALA A 38 16.89 41.56 -35.74
N ALA A 39 16.75 40.94 -36.90
CA ALA A 39 15.57 40.23 -37.37
C ALA A 39 15.21 38.97 -36.56
N LYS A 40 13.89 38.73 -36.53
CA LYS A 40 13.17 37.53 -36.07
C LYS A 40 13.72 36.22 -36.66
N PRO A 41 14.07 35.22 -35.83
CA PRO A 41 13.91 33.82 -36.21
C PRO A 41 12.57 33.32 -35.67
N ALA A 42 11.77 32.70 -36.53
CA ALA A 42 10.50 32.10 -36.16
C ALA A 42 10.70 31.09 -35.01
N ALA A 43 9.96 31.28 -33.92
CA ALA A 43 9.89 30.31 -32.82
C ALA A 43 9.35 28.99 -33.38
N LYS A 44 10.20 27.97 -33.35
CA LYS A 44 9.84 26.58 -33.65
C LYS A 44 8.69 26.18 -32.72
N PRO A 45 7.60 25.55 -33.22
CA PRO A 45 6.50 25.13 -32.37
C PRO A 45 7.03 24.25 -31.24
N ALA A 46 6.68 24.60 -29.99
CA ALA A 46 6.97 23.76 -28.84
C ALA A 46 6.47 22.35 -29.13
N ALA A 47 7.39 21.39 -29.13
CA ALA A 47 7.05 19.99 -29.32
C ALA A 47 6.01 19.61 -28.27
N LYS A 48 4.82 19.19 -28.74
CA LYS A 48 3.80 18.54 -27.94
C LYS A 48 4.50 17.48 -27.06
N PRO A 49 4.30 17.46 -25.73
CA PRO A 49 5.02 16.52 -24.88
C PRO A 49 4.78 15.12 -25.43
N ALA A 50 5.86 14.47 -25.86
CA ALA A 50 5.82 13.10 -26.28
C ALA A 50 5.18 12.32 -25.13
N THR A 51 4.06 11.64 -25.39
CA THR A 51 3.50 10.67 -24.46
C THR A 51 4.60 9.65 -24.20
N ALA A 52 5.31 9.81 -23.08
CA ALA A 52 6.39 8.92 -22.69
C ALA A 52 5.82 7.50 -22.71
N LYS A 53 6.39 6.66 -23.59
CA LYS A 53 6.01 5.25 -23.69
C LYS A 53 6.14 4.67 -22.29
N GLU A 54 5.03 4.19 -21.71
CA GLU A 54 5.04 3.61 -20.37
C GLU A 54 6.18 2.59 -20.27
N SER A 55 7.06 2.77 -19.28
CA SER A 55 8.17 1.87 -19.06
C SER A 55 7.66 0.45 -18.81
N SER A 56 8.43 -0.56 -19.27
CA SER A 56 8.11 -1.98 -19.05
C SER A 56 7.91 -2.27 -17.55
N ASP A 57 8.69 -1.62 -16.70
CA ASP A 57 8.60 -1.71 -15.25
C ASP A 57 7.28 -1.15 -14.71
N LYS A 58 6.83 0.01 -15.19
CA LYS A 58 5.53 0.58 -14.81
C LYS A 58 4.39 -0.39 -15.11
N LYS A 59 4.37 -0.98 -16.30
CA LYS A 59 3.34 -1.97 -16.69
C LYS A 59 3.37 -3.20 -15.80
N LYS A 60 4.55 -3.77 -15.56
CA LYS A 60 4.74 -4.94 -14.69
C LYS A 60 4.30 -4.63 -13.25
N LEU A 61 4.66 -3.47 -12.73
CA LEU A 61 4.30 -3.02 -11.39
C LEU A 61 2.80 -2.80 -11.26
N VAL A 62 2.16 -2.09 -12.20
CA VAL A 62 0.71 -1.88 -12.21
C VAL A 62 -0.04 -3.21 -12.24
N LYS A 63 0.39 -4.15 -13.10
CA LYS A 63 -0.17 -5.50 -13.13
C LYS A 63 0.03 -6.22 -11.79
N GLY A 64 1.25 -6.23 -11.25
CA GLY A 64 1.56 -6.90 -9.99
C GLY A 64 0.83 -6.31 -8.78
N ILE A 65 0.58 -5.00 -8.75
CA ILE A 65 -0.26 -4.37 -7.72
C ILE A 65 -1.71 -4.82 -7.88
N ASN A 66 -2.21 -4.94 -9.11
CA ASN A 66 -3.57 -5.45 -9.35
C ASN A 66 -3.72 -6.93 -8.95
N ASP A 67 -2.70 -7.75 -9.22
CA ASP A 67 -2.62 -9.14 -8.77
C ASP A 67 -2.67 -9.20 -7.22
N ASN A 68 -1.90 -8.34 -6.54
CA ASN A 68 -1.92 -8.21 -5.08
C ASN A 68 -3.29 -7.75 -4.54
N ILE A 69 -4.00 -6.84 -5.22
CA ILE A 69 -5.38 -6.46 -4.85
C ILE A 69 -6.31 -7.68 -4.95
N ASN A 70 -6.15 -8.52 -5.98
CA ASN A 70 -6.95 -9.73 -6.14
C ASN A 70 -6.62 -10.78 -5.09
N ALA A 71 -5.35 -10.95 -4.73
CA ALA A 71 -4.95 -11.78 -3.59
C ALA A 71 -5.59 -11.26 -2.28
N GLY A 72 -5.61 -9.94 -2.07
CA GLY A 72 -6.32 -9.32 -0.94
C GLY A 72 -7.82 -9.59 -0.91
N LYS A 73 -8.49 -9.73 -2.07
CA LYS A 73 -9.89 -10.18 -2.12
C LYS A 73 -10.02 -11.64 -1.67
N LYS A 74 -9.05 -12.51 -1.99
CA LYS A 74 -9.03 -13.90 -1.53
C LYS A 74 -8.82 -13.97 -0.02
N GLU A 75 -7.92 -13.16 0.54
CA GLU A 75 -7.70 -13.05 1.99
C GLU A 75 -9.00 -12.69 2.73
N ILE A 76 -9.71 -11.66 2.26
CA ILE A 76 -11.00 -11.24 2.82
C ILE A 76 -12.03 -12.38 2.71
N LYS A 77 -12.20 -12.95 1.53
CA LYS A 77 -13.18 -14.02 1.30
C LYS A 77 -12.93 -15.25 2.16
N ALA A 78 -11.67 -15.66 2.32
CA ALA A 78 -11.31 -16.78 3.19
C ALA A 78 -11.60 -16.46 4.66
N THR A 79 -11.33 -15.23 5.08
CA THR A 79 -11.60 -14.79 6.46
C THR A 79 -13.10 -14.72 6.75
N GLU A 80 -13.89 -14.20 5.81
CA GLU A 80 -15.36 -14.14 5.94
C GLU A 80 -15.98 -15.55 6.00
N LYS A 81 -15.41 -16.53 5.29
CA LYS A 81 -15.83 -17.92 5.41
C LYS A 81 -15.49 -18.50 6.80
N ALA A 82 -14.26 -18.30 7.29
CA ALA A 82 -13.86 -18.71 8.63
C ALA A 82 -14.74 -18.06 9.73
N GLN A 83 -15.10 -16.77 9.57
CA GLN A 83 -16.02 -16.08 10.48
C GLN A 83 -17.43 -16.71 10.45
N ASN A 84 -17.89 -17.16 9.28
CA ASN A 84 -19.17 -17.87 9.18
C ASN A 84 -19.11 -19.25 9.84
N ASP A 85 -17.97 -19.94 9.74
CA ASP A 85 -17.76 -21.22 10.44
C ASP A 85 -17.71 -21.01 11.96
N VAL A 86 -17.12 -19.90 12.44
CA VAL A 86 -17.23 -19.48 13.84
C VAL A 86 -18.69 -19.34 14.27
N LYS A 87 -19.50 -18.60 13.49
CA LYS A 87 -20.93 -18.38 13.80
C LYS A 87 -21.74 -19.69 13.83
N LYS A 88 -21.37 -20.66 12.98
CA LYS A 88 -21.98 -21.99 12.92
C LYS A 88 -21.41 -22.97 13.94
N ASN A 89 -20.40 -22.56 14.70
CA ASN A 89 -19.63 -23.44 15.59
C ASN A 89 -19.03 -24.66 14.85
N ASP A 90 -18.62 -24.48 13.58
CA ASP A 90 -18.02 -25.52 12.74
C ASP A 90 -16.49 -25.51 12.84
N ALA A 91 -15.94 -26.33 13.73
CA ALA A 91 -14.50 -26.44 13.92
C ALA A 91 -13.77 -27.09 12.72
N LYS A 92 -14.43 -27.96 11.95
CA LYS A 92 -13.80 -28.62 10.78
C LYS A 92 -13.71 -27.65 9.61
N GLY A 93 -14.79 -26.91 9.35
CA GLY A 93 -14.82 -25.81 8.39
C GLY A 93 -13.76 -24.78 8.73
N LEU A 94 -13.72 -24.32 9.98
CA LEU A 94 -12.77 -23.31 10.43
C LEU A 94 -11.32 -23.71 10.15
N LYS A 95 -10.89 -24.94 10.49
CA LYS A 95 -9.53 -25.43 10.18
C LYS A 95 -9.22 -25.49 8.69
N LYS A 96 -10.22 -25.75 7.85
CA LYS A 96 -10.05 -25.73 6.39
C LYS A 96 -9.87 -24.29 5.90
N ASP A 97 -10.67 -23.37 6.39
CA ASP A 97 -10.62 -21.97 5.99
C ASP A 97 -9.38 -21.25 6.51
N GLU A 98 -8.85 -21.61 7.69
CA GLU A 98 -7.54 -21.16 8.19
C GLU A 98 -6.41 -21.42 7.18
N LYS A 99 -6.37 -22.62 6.60
CA LYS A 99 -5.41 -22.96 5.53
C LYS A 99 -5.64 -22.10 4.29
N GLY A 100 -6.90 -21.77 3.99
CA GLY A 100 -7.29 -20.86 2.92
C GLY A 100 -6.76 -19.43 3.16
N ILE A 101 -6.93 -18.91 4.39
CA ILE A 101 -6.40 -17.59 4.79
C ILE A 101 -4.88 -17.58 4.65
N LYS A 102 -4.18 -18.60 5.18
CA LYS A 102 -2.72 -18.70 5.08
C LYS A 102 -2.24 -18.72 3.63
N SER A 103 -2.89 -19.49 2.78
CA SER A 103 -2.51 -19.60 1.37
C SER A 103 -2.71 -18.29 0.61
N ALA A 104 -3.83 -17.60 0.86
CA ALA A 104 -4.10 -16.29 0.29
C ALA A 104 -3.10 -15.21 0.78
N LEU A 105 -2.74 -15.26 2.06
CA LEU A 105 -1.73 -14.37 2.64
C LEU A 105 -0.34 -14.61 2.06
N ASP A 106 0.04 -15.87 1.84
CA ASP A 106 1.31 -16.22 1.20
C ASP A 106 1.34 -15.74 -0.26
N GLU A 107 0.23 -15.85 -1.00
CA GLU A 107 0.08 -15.30 -2.35
C GLU A 107 0.23 -13.77 -2.37
N ALA A 108 -0.55 -13.06 -1.55
CA ALA A 108 -0.50 -11.59 -1.45
C ALA A 108 0.88 -11.08 -1.02
N THR A 109 1.57 -11.83 -0.15
CA THR A 109 2.94 -11.52 0.29
C THR A 109 3.91 -11.64 -0.87
N LYS A 110 3.84 -12.72 -1.66
CA LYS A 110 4.70 -12.92 -2.84
C LYS A 110 4.51 -11.81 -3.87
N ASP A 111 3.26 -11.44 -4.15
CA ASP A 111 2.97 -10.38 -5.12
C ASP A 111 3.47 -9.02 -4.64
N ARG A 112 3.28 -8.69 -3.36
CA ARG A 112 3.89 -7.49 -2.76
C ARG A 112 5.42 -7.50 -2.90
N GLN A 113 6.10 -8.61 -2.61
CA GLN A 113 7.56 -8.69 -2.71
C GLN A 113 8.04 -8.40 -4.14
N LYS A 114 7.34 -8.97 -5.14
CA LYS A 114 7.63 -8.66 -6.55
C LYS A 114 7.44 -7.17 -6.83
N ASN A 115 6.34 -6.57 -6.34
CA ASN A 115 6.08 -5.15 -6.52
C ASN A 115 7.16 -4.27 -5.87
N GLN A 116 7.62 -4.61 -4.67
CA GLN A 116 8.72 -3.90 -4.00
C GLN A 116 10.03 -4.01 -4.78
N LYS A 117 10.35 -5.18 -5.35
CA LYS A 117 11.55 -5.35 -6.19
C LYS A 117 11.51 -4.48 -7.44
N ILE A 118 10.34 -4.36 -8.08
CA ILE A 118 10.16 -3.53 -9.29
C ILE A 118 10.16 -2.04 -8.92
N ALA A 119 9.47 -1.68 -7.84
CA ALA A 119 9.37 -0.30 -7.38
C ALA A 119 10.72 0.24 -6.89
N GLY A 120 11.48 -0.60 -6.17
CA GLY A 120 12.73 -0.20 -5.54
C GLY A 120 12.55 1.04 -4.66
N ASN A 121 13.43 2.02 -4.87
CA ASN A 121 13.34 3.35 -4.26
C ASN A 121 12.97 4.44 -5.29
N LYS A 122 12.45 4.06 -6.46
CA LYS A 122 12.16 4.99 -7.56
C LYS A 122 11.01 5.95 -7.22
N ASP A 123 10.08 5.51 -6.37
CA ASP A 123 8.93 6.28 -5.91
C ASP A 123 8.77 6.11 -4.38
N PRO A 124 9.14 7.13 -3.58
CA PRO A 124 9.08 7.06 -2.12
C PRO A 124 7.67 6.83 -1.56
N ALA A 125 6.63 7.37 -2.22
CA ALA A 125 5.25 7.22 -1.77
C ALA A 125 4.79 5.78 -1.97
N LEU A 126 5.13 5.20 -3.13
CA LEU A 126 4.86 3.81 -3.44
C LEU A 126 5.63 2.86 -2.51
N THR A 127 6.92 3.10 -2.29
CA THR A 127 7.76 2.29 -1.38
C THR A 127 7.18 2.30 0.05
N LYS A 128 6.79 3.49 0.55
CA LYS A 128 6.13 3.63 1.86
C LYS A 128 4.79 2.90 1.90
N GLY A 129 4.00 2.99 0.84
CA GLY A 129 2.71 2.32 0.71
C GLY A 129 2.82 0.80 0.70
N LEU A 130 3.77 0.25 -0.06
CA LEU A 130 4.07 -1.19 -0.07
C LEU A 130 4.63 -1.68 1.28
N GLY A 131 5.42 -0.85 1.97
CA GLY A 131 5.90 -1.13 3.33
C GLY A 131 4.77 -1.19 4.37
N LYS A 132 3.76 -0.33 4.26
CA LYS A 132 2.55 -0.44 5.12
C LYS A 132 1.83 -1.77 4.93
N VAL A 133 1.68 -2.23 3.69
CA VAL A 133 1.07 -3.53 3.37
C VAL A 133 1.91 -4.67 3.94
N GLU A 134 3.24 -4.59 3.84
CA GLU A 134 4.14 -5.59 4.42
C GLU A 134 3.95 -5.73 5.95
N ASN A 135 3.93 -4.60 6.67
CA ASN A 135 3.76 -4.62 8.12
C ASN A 135 2.40 -5.19 8.52
N ALA A 136 1.34 -4.85 7.78
CA ALA A 136 0.01 -5.44 7.97
C ALA A 136 0.03 -6.96 7.73
N GLN A 137 0.69 -7.43 6.67
CA GLN A 137 0.82 -8.86 6.35
C GLN A 137 1.64 -9.62 7.41
N LYS A 138 2.68 -9.01 7.99
CA LYS A 138 3.45 -9.60 9.11
C LYS A 138 2.55 -9.82 10.33
N GLY A 139 1.79 -8.80 10.73
CA GLY A 139 0.83 -8.92 11.85
C GLY A 139 -0.30 -9.90 11.56
N ALA A 140 -0.80 -9.93 10.32
CA ALA A 140 -1.78 -10.91 9.88
C ALA A 140 -1.22 -12.34 9.95
N LYS A 141 0.02 -12.57 9.52
CA LYS A 141 0.68 -13.88 9.59
C LYS A 141 0.82 -14.37 11.02
N GLN A 142 1.22 -13.50 11.94
CA GLN A 142 1.27 -13.83 13.37
C GLN A 142 -0.11 -14.20 13.90
N THR A 143 -1.15 -13.47 13.50
CA THR A 143 -2.53 -13.74 13.90
C THR A 143 -3.01 -15.09 13.35
N VAL A 144 -2.77 -15.38 12.07
CA VAL A 144 -3.13 -16.66 11.42
C VAL A 144 -2.41 -17.84 12.09
N ASN A 145 -1.13 -17.69 12.43
CA ASN A 145 -0.37 -18.74 13.12
C ASN A 145 -0.87 -18.99 14.56
N GLY A 146 -1.57 -18.02 15.16
CA GLY A 146 -2.15 -18.14 16.50
C GLY A 146 -3.59 -18.68 16.51
N LEU A 147 -4.20 -18.93 15.34
CA LEU A 147 -5.53 -19.52 15.27
C LEU A 147 -5.50 -20.98 15.73
N THR A 148 -6.55 -21.40 16.40
CA THR A 148 -6.58 -22.70 17.10
C THR A 148 -7.50 -23.72 16.44
N GLY A 149 -8.24 -23.34 15.41
CA GLY A 149 -9.34 -24.11 14.85
C GLY A 149 -10.52 -24.24 15.79
N ASN A 150 -10.66 -23.35 16.78
CA ASN A 150 -11.74 -23.36 17.77
C ASN A 150 -12.67 -22.16 17.56
N PRO A 151 -13.92 -22.40 17.12
CA PRO A 151 -14.92 -21.36 16.91
C PRO A 151 -15.09 -20.37 18.07
N LYS A 152 -15.02 -20.87 19.31
CA LYS A 152 -15.23 -20.05 20.52
C LYS A 152 -14.06 -19.12 20.85
N LYS A 153 -12.86 -19.41 20.31
CA LYS A 153 -11.62 -18.67 20.62
C LYS A 153 -11.19 -17.76 19.48
N ASP A 154 -11.41 -18.19 18.25
CA ASP A 154 -10.78 -17.59 17.08
C ASP A 154 -11.57 -16.41 16.49
N GLY A 155 -12.84 -16.23 16.86
CA GLY A 155 -13.71 -15.15 16.36
C GLY A 155 -13.07 -13.75 16.39
N PRO A 156 -12.60 -13.26 17.56
CA PRO A 156 -11.96 -11.93 17.65
C PRO A 156 -10.70 -11.80 16.78
N ALA A 157 -9.93 -12.87 16.63
CA ALA A 157 -8.74 -12.87 15.78
C ALA A 157 -9.11 -12.77 14.29
N LEU A 158 -10.16 -13.48 13.86
CA LEU A 158 -10.68 -13.41 12.49
C LEU A 158 -11.27 -12.03 12.17
N ASP A 159 -11.97 -11.39 13.11
CA ASP A 159 -12.47 -10.01 12.94
C ASP A 159 -11.34 -9.00 12.74
N LYS A 160 -10.23 -9.19 13.46
CA LYS A 160 -9.03 -8.38 13.30
C LYS A 160 -8.38 -8.64 11.94
N LEU A 161 -8.32 -9.89 11.49
CA LEU A 161 -7.80 -10.25 10.17
C LEU A 161 -8.62 -9.62 9.05
N ASP A 162 -9.95 -9.70 9.11
CA ASP A 162 -10.84 -9.13 8.10
C ASP A 162 -10.61 -7.61 7.95
N LYS A 163 -10.57 -6.89 9.08
CA LYS A 163 -10.25 -5.45 9.10
C LYS A 163 -8.86 -5.16 8.53
N THR A 164 -7.88 -6.02 8.84
CA THR A 164 -6.50 -5.88 8.36
C THR A 164 -6.44 -6.07 6.85
N PHE A 165 -7.07 -7.10 6.30
CA PHE A 165 -7.09 -7.37 4.87
C PHE A 165 -7.89 -6.32 4.09
N LYS A 166 -9.01 -5.84 4.61
CA LYS A 166 -9.76 -4.71 4.01
C LYS A 166 -8.92 -3.43 3.92
N LYS A 167 -8.19 -3.09 4.99
CA LYS A 167 -7.24 -1.95 4.99
C LYS A 167 -6.04 -2.18 4.05
N GLY A 168 -5.49 -3.40 4.03
CA GLY A 168 -4.39 -3.79 3.15
C GLY A 168 -4.77 -3.66 1.67
N LYS A 169 -5.94 -4.19 1.29
CA LYS A 169 -6.52 -4.03 -0.06
C LYS A 169 -6.70 -2.56 -0.43
N LYS A 170 -7.25 -1.74 0.47
CA LYS A 170 -7.38 -0.29 0.21
C LYS A 170 -6.02 0.36 -0.02
N THR A 171 -5.03 0.02 0.81
CA THR A 171 -3.66 0.53 0.65
C THR A 171 -3.07 0.13 -0.71
N ASN A 172 -3.28 -1.11 -1.16
CA ASN A 172 -2.86 -1.54 -2.49
C ASN A 172 -3.61 -0.79 -3.62
N GLN A 173 -4.89 -0.44 -3.44
CA GLN A 173 -5.61 0.41 -4.41
C GLN A 173 -5.03 1.82 -4.48
N ASP A 174 -4.60 2.37 -3.35
CA ASP A 174 -3.93 3.68 -3.32
C ASP A 174 -2.53 3.59 -3.97
N ASN A 175 -1.76 2.52 -3.69
CA ASN A 175 -0.51 2.21 -4.37
C ASN A 175 -0.67 2.06 -5.88
N LEU A 176 -1.79 1.48 -6.35
CA LEU A 176 -2.08 1.34 -7.78
C LEU A 176 -2.27 2.71 -8.45
N LYS A 177 -2.98 3.62 -7.78
CA LYS A 177 -3.16 5.00 -8.28
C LYS A 177 -1.81 5.70 -8.36
N GLU A 178 -0.98 5.54 -7.33
CA GLU A 178 0.36 6.10 -7.27
C GLU A 178 1.23 5.58 -8.42
N ALA A 179 1.32 4.25 -8.59
CA ALA A 179 2.10 3.62 -9.66
C ALA A 179 1.65 4.07 -11.06
N LYS A 180 0.34 4.26 -11.28
CA LYS A 180 -0.16 4.75 -12.58
C LYS A 180 0.23 6.21 -12.84
N LYS A 181 0.19 7.06 -11.80
CA LYS A 181 0.41 8.51 -11.95
C LYS A 181 1.90 8.87 -11.96
N ASN A 182 2.67 8.32 -11.02
CA ASN A 182 3.96 8.88 -10.62
C ASN A 182 5.14 7.95 -10.89
N PHE A 183 4.93 6.65 -11.07
CA PHE A 183 6.00 5.72 -11.40
C PHE A 183 6.36 5.80 -12.88
N ASN A 184 7.63 6.06 -13.20
CA ASN A 184 8.16 6.16 -14.55
C ASN A 184 9.44 5.33 -14.70
#